data_AF-K3XU23-F1
#
_entry.id   AF-K3XU23-F1
#
_cell.length_a   1.000
_cell.length_b   1.000
_cell.length_c   1.000
_cell.angle_alpha   90.00
_cell.angle_beta   90.00
_cell.angle_gamma   90.00
#
_symmetry.space_group_name_H-M   'P 1'
#
loop_
_entity.id
_entity.type
_entity.pdbx_description
1 polymer ?
#
loop_
_entity_poly.entity_id
_entity_poly.type
_entity_poly.pdbx_seq_one_letter_code
_entity_poly.pdbx_strand_id
1 'polypeptide(L)'
;MTDGRNGIVEDATAVVAQVAGCAESLEAFRWVSGVRILLDLVEQGGAATARARENAAAALLNLVVAGGDPAVEEVVAVGGAEETVRELAEDTTASPRGKAKAEALLRALEGAGAAARRREHRLADFLNGLVQSDPYISSPASASTHG
;
A
#
# COMPACT_ATOMS: atom_id res chain seq x y z
N MET A 1 3.54 -6.44 35.15
CA MET A 1 3.96 -7.68 34.46
C MET A 1 3.31 -7.62 33.09
N THR A 2 4.10 -7.58 32.02
CA THR A 2 3.58 -7.76 30.66
C THR A 2 3.04 -9.18 30.54
N ASP A 3 1.87 -9.36 29.94
CA ASP A 3 1.40 -10.68 29.55
C ASP A 3 2.48 -11.31 28.65
N GLY A 4 2.96 -12.51 28.99
CA GLY A 4 3.99 -13.19 28.21
C GLY A 4 3.60 -13.35 26.74
N ARG A 5 2.30 -13.43 26.44
CA ARG A 5 1.78 -13.44 25.06
C ARG A 5 2.05 -12.13 24.33
N ASN A 6 1.89 -10.99 25.01
CA ASN A 6 2.14 -9.68 24.41
C ASN A 6 3.63 -9.51 24.08
N GLY A 7 4.53 -9.98 24.95
CA GLY A 7 5.97 -9.97 24.67
C GLY A 7 6.34 -10.79 23.44
N ILE A 8 5.77 -11.99 23.28
CA ILE A 8 6.01 -12.84 22.10
C ILE A 8 5.53 -12.15 20.82
N VAL A 9 4.34 -11.53 20.83
CA VAL A 9 3.81 -10.84 19.65
C VAL A 9 4.70 -9.64 19.29
N GLU A 10 5.16 -8.88 20.28
CA GLU A 10 6.07 -7.75 20.08
C GLU A 10 7.41 -8.18 19.45
N ASP A 11 8.00 -9.27 19.94
CA ASP A 11 9.27 -9.80 19.44
C ASP A 11 9.10 -10.38 18.03
N ALA A 12 8.04 -11.17 17.80
CA ALA A 12 7.75 -11.74 16.49
C ALA A 12 7.51 -10.64 15.44
N THR A 13 6.71 -9.62 15.78
CA THR A 13 6.49 -8.49 14.84
C THR A 13 7.74 -7.67 14.59
N ALA A 14 8.66 -7.56 15.56
CA ALA A 14 9.94 -6.90 15.34
C ALA A 14 10.80 -7.65 14.30
N VAL A 15 10.85 -8.98 14.38
CA VAL A 15 11.55 -9.82 13.39
C VAL A 15 10.86 -9.73 12.02
N VAL A 16 9.53 -9.79 11.98
CA VAL A 16 8.76 -9.62 10.74
C VAL A 16 9.06 -8.27 10.09
N ALA A 17 9.18 -7.19 10.87
CA ALA A 17 9.55 -5.88 10.34
C ALA A 17 10.93 -5.84 9.70
N GLN A 18 11.89 -6.62 10.22
CA GLN A 18 13.22 -6.76 9.61
C GLN A 18 13.15 -7.54 8.30
N VAL A 19 12.43 -8.67 8.28
CA VAL A 19 12.25 -9.52 7.08
C VAL A 19 11.54 -8.76 5.96
N ALA A 20 10.55 -7.93 6.30
CA ALA A 20 9.84 -7.07 5.34
C ALA A 20 10.76 -6.09 4.60
N GLY A 21 11.94 -5.78 5.14
CA GLY A 21 12.94 -4.93 4.48
C GLY A 21 13.75 -5.64 3.40
N CYS A 22 13.56 -6.95 3.19
CA CYS A 22 14.19 -7.69 2.10
C CYS A 22 13.37 -7.55 0.81
N ALA A 23 14.04 -7.29 -0.31
CA ALA A 23 13.40 -7.02 -1.60
C ALA A 23 12.54 -8.21 -2.09
N GLU A 24 12.93 -9.43 -1.75
CA GLU A 24 12.29 -10.68 -2.14
C GLU A 24 11.13 -11.07 -1.21
N SER A 25 10.90 -10.33 -0.12
CA SER A 25 9.95 -10.75 0.92
C SER A 25 8.48 -10.64 0.47
N LEU A 26 8.17 -9.77 -0.50
CA LEU A 26 6.78 -9.47 -0.89
C LEU A 26 5.96 -10.70 -1.27
N GLU A 27 6.53 -11.65 -2.03
CA GLU A 27 5.81 -12.86 -2.41
C GLU A 27 5.47 -13.74 -1.20
N ALA A 28 6.37 -13.84 -0.22
CA ALA A 28 6.12 -14.56 1.01
C ALA A 28 5.00 -13.90 1.84
N PHE A 29 5.00 -12.56 1.93
CA PHE A 29 3.93 -11.81 2.58
C PHE A 29 2.57 -12.02 1.89
N ARG A 30 2.52 -12.03 0.55
CA ARG A 30 1.30 -12.32 -0.21
C ARG A 30 0.76 -13.71 0.10
N TRP A 31 1.64 -14.71 0.08
CA TRP A 31 1.25 -16.11 0.26
C TRP A 31 0.55 -16.37 1.61
N VAL A 32 0.97 -15.66 2.66
CA VAL A 32 0.39 -15.80 4.01
C VAL A 32 -0.64 -14.72 4.38
N SER A 33 -1.09 -13.90 3.43
CA SER A 33 -1.92 -12.71 3.71
C SER A 33 -1.30 -11.76 4.73
N GLY A 34 0.04 -11.69 4.78
CA GLY A 34 0.80 -10.98 5.79
C GLY A 34 0.51 -9.48 5.82
N VAL A 35 0.21 -8.85 4.67
CA VAL A 35 -0.14 -7.42 4.62
C VAL A 35 -1.43 -7.13 5.39
N ARG A 36 -2.47 -7.96 5.20
CA ARG A 36 -3.72 -7.85 5.97
C ARG A 36 -3.48 -8.08 7.45
N ILE A 37 -2.74 -9.12 7.81
CA ILE A 37 -2.42 -9.43 9.22
C ILE A 37 -1.68 -8.25 9.88
N LEU A 38 -0.75 -7.60 9.18
CA LEU A 38 -0.05 -6.43 9.70
C LEU A 38 -0.98 -5.22 9.86
N LEU A 39 -1.94 -5.02 8.96
CA LEU A 39 -2.94 -3.95 9.10
C LEU A 39 -3.89 -4.22 10.27
N ASP A 40 -4.36 -5.45 10.44
CA ASP A 40 -5.17 -5.86 11.60
C ASP A 40 -4.41 -5.61 12.92
N LEU A 41 -3.08 -5.77 12.90
CA LEU A 41 -2.23 -5.46 14.05
C LEU A 41 -2.04 -3.96 14.28
N VAL A 42 -2.17 -3.11 13.27
CA VAL A 42 -2.08 -1.63 13.38
C VAL A 42 -3.38 -1.03 13.91
N GLU A 43 -4.52 -1.62 13.55
CA GLU A 43 -5.86 -1.16 13.89
C GLU A 43 -6.03 -0.88 15.39
N GLN A 44 -6.68 0.24 15.71
CA GLN A 44 -6.99 0.59 17.11
C GLN A 44 -8.11 -0.31 17.66
N GLY A 45 -8.03 -0.65 18.95
CA GLY A 45 -9.06 -1.44 19.63
C GLY A 45 -8.88 -2.96 19.51
N GLY A 46 -7.87 -3.43 18.77
CA GLY A 46 -7.44 -4.83 18.78
C GLY A 46 -6.69 -5.24 20.06
N ALA A 47 -6.29 -6.52 20.13
CA ALA A 47 -5.51 -7.06 21.24
C ALA A 47 -4.01 -6.68 21.19
N ALA A 48 -3.58 -5.93 20.16
CA ALA A 48 -2.19 -5.57 19.94
C ALA A 48 -1.73 -4.47 20.91
N THR A 49 -0.51 -4.60 21.43
CA THR A 49 0.12 -3.54 22.23
C THR A 49 0.57 -2.37 21.35
N ALA A 50 0.81 -1.21 21.95
CA ALA A 50 1.37 -0.06 21.24
C ALA A 50 2.69 -0.38 20.53
N ARG A 51 3.51 -1.28 21.10
CA ARG A 51 4.78 -1.70 20.51
C ARG A 51 4.58 -2.66 19.33
N ALA A 52 3.66 -3.61 19.44
CA ALA A 52 3.29 -4.48 18.32
C ALA A 52 2.73 -3.67 17.14
N ARG A 53 1.87 -2.68 17.41
CA ARG A 53 1.36 -1.72 16.42
C ARG A 53 2.46 -0.94 15.73
N GLU A 54 3.41 -0.39 16.49
CA GLU A 54 4.59 0.30 15.94
C GLU A 54 5.41 -0.63 15.03
N ASN A 55 5.68 -1.86 15.47
CA ASN A 55 6.44 -2.84 14.68
C ASN A 55 5.69 -3.23 13.41
N ALA A 56 4.38 -3.41 13.47
CA ALA A 56 3.55 -3.72 12.30
C ALA A 56 3.55 -2.57 11.27
N ALA A 57 3.42 -1.32 11.73
CA ALA A 57 3.55 -0.15 10.87
C ALA A 57 4.96 -0.05 10.25
N ALA A 58 6.00 -0.38 11.02
CA ALA A 58 7.37 -0.45 10.50
C ALA A 58 7.54 -1.56 9.45
N ALA A 59 6.92 -2.72 9.64
CA ALA A 59 6.94 -3.81 8.65
C ALA A 59 6.28 -3.40 7.33
N LEU A 60 5.09 -2.78 7.39
CA LEU A 60 4.40 -2.28 6.20
C LEU A 60 5.23 -1.22 5.46
N LEU A 61 5.80 -0.25 6.20
CA LEU A 61 6.69 0.74 5.60
C LEU A 61 7.92 0.11 4.95
N ASN A 62 8.57 -0.83 5.63
CA ASN A 62 9.75 -1.50 5.10
C ASN A 62 9.41 -2.30 3.84
N LEU A 63 8.26 -2.99 3.83
CA LEU A 63 7.76 -3.74 2.67
C LEU A 63 7.52 -2.82 1.48
N VAL A 64 6.87 -1.67 1.69
CA VAL A 64 6.62 -0.66 0.65
C VAL A 64 7.93 -0.08 0.13
N VAL A 65 8.88 0.24 1.01
CA VAL A 65 10.17 0.82 0.62
C VAL A 65 11.02 -0.18 -0.15
N ALA A 66 11.06 -1.46 0.27
CA ALA A 66 11.86 -2.50 -0.36
C ALA A 66 11.20 -3.04 -1.65
N GLY A 67 9.88 -3.23 -1.63
CA GLY A 67 9.09 -3.83 -2.71
C GLY A 67 8.56 -2.85 -3.75
N GLY A 68 8.59 -1.54 -3.48
CA GLY A 68 8.18 -0.50 -4.43
C GLY A 68 6.69 -0.55 -4.80
N ASP A 69 6.37 -0.16 -6.05
CA ASP A 69 4.99 -0.05 -6.55
C ASP A 69 4.15 -1.34 -6.31
N PRO A 70 4.66 -2.57 -6.58
CA PRO A 70 3.89 -3.79 -6.29
C PRO A 70 3.50 -3.96 -4.82
N ALA A 71 4.35 -3.52 -3.88
CA ALA A 71 4.05 -3.59 -2.45
C ALA A 71 3.03 -2.51 -2.05
N VAL A 72 3.09 -1.32 -2.67
CA VAL A 72 2.06 -0.29 -2.48
C VAL A 72 0.70 -0.78 -2.95
N GLU A 73 0.63 -1.35 -4.16
CA GLU A 73 -0.60 -1.90 -4.72
C GLU A 73 -1.20 -2.96 -3.79
N GLU A 74 -0.35 -3.84 -3.23
CA GLU A 74 -0.78 -4.86 -2.27
C GLU A 74 -1.39 -4.24 -1.00
N VAL A 75 -0.73 -3.23 -0.42
CA VAL A 75 -1.23 -2.54 0.79
C VAL A 75 -2.56 -1.84 0.52
N VAL A 76 -2.67 -1.13 -0.60
CA VAL A 76 -3.89 -0.41 -0.97
C VAL A 76 -5.04 -1.39 -1.27
N ALA A 77 -4.74 -2.53 -1.90
CA ALA A 77 -5.74 -3.55 -2.26
C ALA A 77 -6.42 -4.21 -1.06
N VAL A 78 -5.82 -4.18 0.14
CA VAL A 78 -6.47 -4.71 1.36
C VAL A 78 -7.77 -3.97 1.69
N GLY A 79 -7.89 -2.70 1.27
CA GLY A 79 -9.01 -1.82 1.58
C GLY A 79 -8.91 -1.26 3.00
N GLY A 80 -9.19 0.04 3.17
CA GLY A 80 -9.11 0.70 4.48
C GLY A 80 -7.69 0.97 5.01
N ALA A 81 -6.64 0.45 4.34
CA ALA A 81 -5.26 0.56 4.80
C ALA A 81 -4.81 2.00 5.10
N GLU A 82 -5.12 2.95 4.22
CA GLU A 82 -4.77 4.36 4.45
C GLU A 82 -5.47 4.93 5.70
N GLU A 83 -6.72 4.56 5.95
CA GLU A 83 -7.47 5.02 7.12
C GLU A 83 -6.90 4.42 8.40
N THR A 84 -6.68 3.10 8.43
CA THR A 84 -6.06 2.40 9.56
C THR A 84 -4.69 2.99 9.92
N VAL A 85 -3.87 3.34 8.93
CA VAL A 85 -2.55 3.96 9.16
C VAL A 85 -2.70 5.41 9.63
N ARG A 86 -3.66 6.18 9.09
CA ARG A 86 -3.96 7.54 9.53
C ARG A 86 -4.42 7.59 10.98
N GLU A 87 -5.30 6.68 11.37
CA GLU A 87 -5.73 6.52 12.76
C GLU A 87 -4.54 6.27 13.69
N LEU A 88 -3.55 5.46 13.31
CA LEU A 88 -2.32 5.28 14.09
C LEU A 88 -1.48 6.58 14.18
N ALA A 89 -1.38 7.35 13.10
CA ALA A 89 -0.64 8.61 13.10
C ALA A 89 -1.27 9.65 14.05
N GLU A 90 -2.60 9.67 14.13
CA GLU A 90 -3.37 10.61 14.95
C GLU A 90 -3.61 10.12 16.39
N ASP A 91 -3.40 8.83 16.65
CA ASP A 91 -3.64 8.18 17.95
C ASP A 91 -2.87 8.84 19.10
N THR A 92 -3.56 9.48 20.04
CA THR A 92 -2.91 10.12 21.20
C THR A 92 -2.15 9.15 22.12
N THR A 93 -2.47 7.85 22.08
CA THR A 93 -1.85 6.80 22.90
C THR A 93 -0.68 6.09 22.21
N ALA A 94 -0.51 6.26 20.89
CA ALA A 94 0.59 5.66 20.15
C ALA A 94 1.94 6.30 20.48
N SER A 95 3.00 5.50 20.37
CA SER A 95 4.37 5.99 20.58
C SER A 95 4.74 7.04 19.51
N PRO A 96 5.64 7.99 19.83
CA PRO A 96 6.14 8.96 18.84
C PRO A 96 6.76 8.28 17.61
N ARG A 97 7.41 7.12 17.81
CA ARG A 97 8.02 6.35 16.73
C ARG A 97 6.99 5.65 15.86
N GLY A 98 5.94 5.08 16.45
CA GLY A 98 4.80 4.50 15.73
C GLY A 98 4.13 5.52 14.82
N LYS A 99 3.86 6.72 15.35
CA LYS A 99 3.31 7.85 14.56
C LYS A 99 4.20 8.24 13.40
N ALA A 100 5.49 8.44 13.65
CA ALA A 100 6.44 8.81 12.60
C ALA A 100 6.52 7.75 11.48
N LYS A 101 6.38 6.47 11.83
CA LYS A 101 6.32 5.36 10.86
C LYS A 101 5.02 5.36 10.06
N ALA A 102 3.89 5.59 10.72
CA ALA A 102 2.59 5.70 10.06
C ALA A 102 2.56 6.88 9.06
N GLU A 103 3.04 8.05 9.46
CA GLU A 103 3.14 9.20 8.56
C GLU A 103 4.07 8.95 7.37
N ALA A 104 5.20 8.27 7.58
CA ALA A 104 6.11 7.91 6.50
C ALA A 104 5.47 6.92 5.53
N LEU A 105 4.68 5.97 6.05
CA LEU A 105 3.92 5.03 5.25
C LEU A 105 2.85 5.73 4.41
N LEU A 106 2.06 6.64 4.99
CA LEU A 106 1.08 7.44 4.24
C LEU A 106 1.72 8.20 3.08
N ARG A 107 2.85 8.87 3.31
CA ARG A 107 3.60 9.57 2.26
C ARG A 107 4.06 8.63 1.14
N ALA A 108 4.48 7.41 1.48
CA ALA A 108 4.89 6.41 0.50
C ALA A 108 3.70 5.91 -0.35
N LEU A 109 2.55 5.67 0.28
CA LEU A 109 1.33 5.26 -0.41
C LEU A 109 0.82 6.36 -1.36
N GLU A 110 0.80 7.61 -0.90
CA GLU A 110 0.41 8.78 -1.72
C GLU A 110 1.33 9.01 -2.92
N GLY A 111 2.65 8.92 -2.70
CA GLY A 111 3.67 9.15 -3.71
C GLY A 111 3.63 8.13 -4.85
N ALA A 112 3.42 6.86 -4.52
CA ALA A 112 3.27 5.78 -5.48
C ALA A 112 1.92 5.85 -6.22
N GLY A 113 0.82 6.18 -5.53
CA GLY A 113 -0.46 6.45 -6.20
C GLY A 113 -0.37 7.58 -7.23
N ALA A 114 0.41 8.63 -6.94
CA ALA A 114 0.66 9.70 -7.91
C ALA A 114 1.52 9.23 -9.10
N ALA A 115 2.47 8.31 -8.89
CA ALA A 115 3.27 7.73 -9.96
C ALA A 115 2.46 6.79 -10.87
N ALA A 116 1.62 5.94 -10.29
CA ALA A 116 0.70 5.05 -11.00
C ALA A 116 -0.29 5.85 -11.86
N ARG A 117 -0.96 6.85 -11.29
CA ARG A 117 -1.87 7.75 -12.04
C ARG A 117 -1.19 8.45 -13.21
N ARG A 118 0.08 8.87 -13.05
CA ARG A 118 0.88 9.46 -14.15
C ARG A 118 1.17 8.44 -15.26
N ARG A 119 1.42 7.17 -14.92
CA ARG A 119 1.68 6.10 -15.89
C ARG A 119 0.42 5.77 -16.69
N GLU A 120 -0.73 5.65 -16.01
CA GLU A 120 -2.03 5.44 -16.66
C GLU A 120 -2.39 6.56 -17.62
N HIS A 121 -2.20 7.82 -17.21
CA HIS A 121 -2.48 8.97 -18.08
C HIS A 121 -1.61 8.94 -19.34
N ARG A 122 -0.30 8.63 -19.21
CA ARG A 122 0.59 8.48 -20.37
C ARG A 122 0.17 7.34 -21.29
N LEU A 123 -0.30 6.22 -20.74
CA LEU A 123 -0.81 5.10 -21.55
C LEU A 123 -2.08 5.52 -22.30
N ALA A 124 -3.01 6.19 -21.63
CA ALA A 124 -4.24 6.69 -22.24
C ALA A 124 -3.94 7.70 -23.37
N ASP A 125 -2.99 8.61 -23.16
CA ASP A 125 -2.54 9.56 -24.18
C ASP A 125 -1.92 8.85 -25.38
N PHE A 126 -1.08 7.84 -25.15
CA PHE A 126 -0.48 7.02 -26.20
C PHE A 126 -1.55 6.28 -27.02
N LEU A 127 -2.50 5.62 -26.36
CA LEU A 127 -3.60 4.91 -27.03
C LEU A 127 -4.49 5.87 -27.81
N ASN A 128 -4.81 7.04 -27.26
CA ASN A 128 -5.56 8.07 -27.95
C ASN A 128 -4.82 8.60 -29.19
N GLY A 129 -3.49 8.75 -29.11
CA GLY A 129 -2.66 9.10 -30.25
C GLY A 129 -2.69 8.04 -31.37
N LEU A 130 -2.75 6.75 -31.02
CA LEU A 130 -2.92 5.67 -32.00
C LEU A 130 -4.30 5.71 -32.68
N VAL A 131 -5.37 5.97 -31.92
CA VAL A 131 -6.74 6.10 -32.47
C VAL A 131 -6.84 7.29 -33.43
N GLN A 132 -6.26 8.44 -33.07
CA GLN A 132 -6.29 9.65 -33.89
C GLN A 132 -5.40 9.56 -35.15
N SER A 133 -4.37 8.71 -35.12
CA SER A 133 -3.48 8.49 -36.27
C SER A 133 -3.94 7.38 -37.20
N ASP A 134 -5.00 6.63 -36.84
CA ASP A 134 -5.58 5.59 -37.70
C ASP A 134 -6.58 6.20 -38.70
N PRO A 135 -6.25 6.23 -40.00
CA PRO A 135 -7.12 6.82 -41.03
C PRO A 135 -8.41 6.03 -41.27
N TYR A 136 -8.53 4.79 -40.75
CA TYR A 136 -9.72 3.96 -40.88
C TYR A 136 -10.70 4.09 -39.70
N ILE A 137 -10.25 4.59 -38.55
CA ILE A 137 -11.10 4.79 -37.36
C ILE A 137 -11.73 6.19 -37.36
N SER A 138 -11.06 7.19 -37.96
CA SER A 138 -11.45 8.60 -37.89
C SER A 138 -12.54 9.06 -38.88
N SER A 139 -13.27 8.15 -39.55
CA SER A 139 -14.26 8.54 -40.56
C SER A 139 -15.65 7.92 -40.30
N PRO A 140 -16.68 8.71 -39.94
CA PRO A 140 -18.05 8.29 -40.21
C PRO A 140 -18.20 8.37 -41.73
N ALA A 141 -18.22 7.20 -42.38
CA ALA A 141 -18.43 7.08 -43.81
C ALA A 141 -19.61 7.97 -44.25
N SER A 142 -19.30 8.93 -45.12
CA SER A 142 -20.27 9.68 -45.91
C SER A 142 -21.13 8.69 -46.69
N ALA A 143 -22.29 8.31 -46.14
CA ALA A 143 -23.34 7.66 -46.89
C ALA A 143 -24.04 8.72 -47.75
N SER A 144 -23.42 9.02 -48.89
CA SER A 144 -24.07 9.72 -49.99
C SER A 144 -25.16 8.80 -50.57
N THR A 145 -26.42 9.08 -50.27
CA THR A 145 -27.56 8.57 -51.05
C THR A 145 -28.16 9.71 -51.86
N HIS A 146 -27.67 9.83 -53.10
CA HIS A 146 -28.43 10.43 -54.20
C HIS A 146 -28.69 9.33 -55.23
N GLY A 147 -29.97 9.17 -55.56
CA GLY A 147 -30.54 8.16 -56.45
C GLY A 147 -32.02 8.04 -56.17
#